data_AF-A0A101W5L2-F1
#
_entry.id   AF-A0A101W5L2-F1
#
_cell.length_a   1.000
_cell.length_b   1.000
_cell.length_c   1.000
_cell.angle_alpha   90.00
_cell.angle_beta   90.00
_cell.angle_gamma   90.00
#
_symmetry.space_group_name_H-M   'P 1'
#
loop_
_entity.id
_entity.type
_entity.pdbx_description
1 polymer ?
#
loop_
_entity_poly.entity_id
_entity_poly.type
_entity_poly.pdbx_seq_one_letter_code
_entity_poly.pdbx_strand_id
1 'polypeptide(L)'
;MKILLLAVLSVVLISCELDNDCGECFTPPQEFNFDFIDKNTSENLFLNETFSEDDIIIKDESNNEIEFQLVNYNGRSILSLNKIGWELDPKTYTIKLSPEVSVVFELDMDRMSENCCTFFIVKEFNLHTYEYTELTTTRIIQVKI
;
A
#
# COMPACT_ATOMS: atom_id res chain seq x y z
N MET A 1 -63.77 45.84 0.78
CA MET A 1 -63.07 45.38 -0.45
C MET A 1 -61.58 45.63 -0.26
N LYS A 2 -60.78 44.56 -0.43
CA LYS A 2 -59.32 44.51 -0.58
C LYS A 2 -58.45 44.88 0.63
N ILE A 3 -58.24 43.85 1.45
CA ILE A 3 -56.94 43.55 2.06
C ILE A 3 -55.99 43.19 0.90
N LEU A 4 -54.85 43.87 0.76
CA LEU A 4 -53.68 43.32 0.10
C LEU A 4 -52.44 43.96 0.72
N LEU A 5 -52.06 43.46 1.89
CA LEU A 5 -50.80 42.74 2.10
C LEU A 5 -49.58 43.53 1.59
N LEU A 6 -49.16 44.51 2.38
CA LEU A 6 -47.81 45.04 2.36
C LEU A 6 -46.89 44.01 3.06
N ALA A 7 -46.63 42.88 2.39
CA ALA A 7 -45.68 41.88 2.85
C ALA A 7 -44.26 42.31 2.45
N VAL A 8 -43.71 43.19 3.27
CA VAL A 8 -42.29 43.55 3.28
C VAL A 8 -41.48 42.30 3.57
N LEU A 9 -40.72 41.86 2.57
CA LEU A 9 -39.32 41.49 2.65
C LEU A 9 -38.83 41.08 4.06
N SER A 10 -38.95 39.79 4.39
CA SER A 10 -38.14 39.17 5.44
C SER A 10 -37.41 37.98 4.82
N VAL A 11 -36.20 38.29 4.37
CA VAL A 11 -35.12 37.36 4.07
C VAL A 11 -34.95 36.42 5.26
N VAL A 12 -35.19 35.14 5.05
CA VAL A 12 -34.39 34.11 5.73
C VAL A 12 -34.12 33.03 4.69
N LEU A 13 -33.13 33.28 3.83
CA LEU A 13 -32.36 32.21 3.24
C LEU A 13 -31.62 31.55 4.40
N ILE A 14 -32.27 30.59 5.06
CA ILE A 14 -31.61 29.70 5.99
C ILE A 14 -30.72 28.83 5.10
N SER A 15 -29.51 29.33 4.84
CA SER A 15 -28.42 28.48 4.43
C SER A 15 -28.22 27.54 5.61
N CYS A 16 -28.75 26.32 5.53
CA CYS A 16 -28.15 25.25 6.30
C CYS A 16 -26.71 25.17 5.81
N GLU A 17 -25.76 25.66 6.59
CA GLU A 17 -24.49 24.97 6.67
C GLU A 17 -24.88 23.55 7.09
N LEU A 18 -25.02 22.66 6.09
CA LEU A 18 -24.83 21.25 6.36
C LEU A 18 -23.41 21.21 6.88
N ASP A 19 -23.26 21.26 8.20
CA ASP A 19 -22.08 20.73 8.86
C ASP A 19 -21.91 19.37 8.20
N ASN A 20 -20.88 19.26 7.35
CA ASN A 20 -20.49 18.01 6.75
C ASN A 20 -20.04 17.17 7.94
N ASP A 21 -20.99 16.46 8.55
CA ASP A 21 -20.81 15.54 9.67
C ASP A 21 -20.09 14.32 9.11
N CYS A 22 -18.86 14.57 8.70
CA CYS A 22 -17.95 13.61 8.15
C CYS A 22 -17.45 12.80 9.34
N GLY A 23 -18.01 11.60 9.52
CA GLY A 23 -17.46 10.63 10.46
C GLY A 23 -15.99 10.32 10.14
N GLU A 24 -15.30 9.66 11.06
CA GLU A 24 -13.90 9.27 10.83
C GLU A 24 -13.82 8.19 9.74
N CYS A 25 -13.23 8.56 8.59
CA CYS A 25 -12.98 7.67 7.47
C CYS A 25 -11.48 7.64 7.16
N PHE A 26 -10.87 6.48 7.36
CA PHE A 26 -9.43 6.29 7.21
C PHE A 26 -9.13 4.91 6.61
N THR A 27 -8.35 4.89 5.54
CA THR A 27 -7.85 3.65 4.92
C THR A 27 -6.32 3.61 5.10
N PRO A 28 -5.76 2.61 5.78
CA PRO A 28 -4.31 2.47 5.93
C PRO A 28 -3.63 2.22 4.57
N PRO A 29 -2.29 2.35 4.50
CA PRO A 29 -1.51 1.89 3.36
C PRO A 29 -1.81 0.43 3.01
N GLN A 30 -1.71 0.11 1.73
CA GLN A 30 -1.79 -1.28 1.28
C GLN A 30 -0.59 -2.09 1.76
N GLU A 31 -0.79 -3.40 1.92
CA GLU A 31 0.31 -4.34 2.14
C GLU A 31 1.08 -4.57 0.84
N PHE A 32 2.40 -4.79 0.96
CA PHE A 32 3.25 -5.12 -0.17
C PHE A 32 3.61 -6.60 -0.11
N ASN A 33 3.14 -7.34 -1.11
CA ASN A 33 3.17 -8.80 -1.13
C ASN A 33 4.07 -9.28 -2.26
N PHE A 34 5.05 -10.12 -1.95
CA PHE A 34 6.05 -10.60 -2.90
C PHE A 34 5.96 -12.12 -3.09
N ASP A 35 5.91 -12.55 -4.35
CA ASP A 35 6.05 -13.95 -4.77
C ASP A 35 7.40 -14.11 -5.47
N PHE A 36 8.40 -14.62 -4.76
CA PHE A 36 9.72 -14.88 -5.34
C PHE A 36 9.68 -16.21 -6.09
N ILE A 37 9.98 -16.15 -7.39
CA ILE A 37 9.92 -17.30 -8.28
C ILE A 37 11.22 -17.49 -9.03
N ASP A 38 11.53 -18.75 -9.36
CA ASP A 38 12.60 -19.05 -10.31
C ASP A 38 12.22 -18.52 -11.69
N LYS A 39 13.12 -17.76 -12.33
CA LYS A 39 12.87 -17.15 -13.64
C LYS A 39 12.54 -18.15 -14.74
N ASN A 40 13.08 -19.37 -14.68
CA ASN A 40 12.97 -20.38 -15.73
C ASN A 40 11.81 -21.35 -15.50
N THR A 41 11.55 -21.73 -14.25
CA THR A 41 10.53 -22.74 -13.90
C THR A 41 9.23 -22.12 -13.39
N SER A 42 9.26 -20.86 -12.96
CA SER A 42 8.15 -20.18 -12.27
C SER A 42 7.71 -20.82 -10.94
N GLU A 43 8.52 -21.72 -10.40
CA GLU A 43 8.33 -22.31 -9.08
C GLU A 43 8.56 -21.27 -7.98
N ASN A 44 7.76 -21.32 -6.91
CA ASN A 44 7.92 -20.45 -5.76
C ASN A 44 9.13 -20.89 -4.92
N LEU A 45 10.05 -19.96 -4.66
CA LEU A 45 11.38 -20.25 -4.11
C LEU A 45 11.39 -20.58 -2.62
N PHE A 46 10.32 -20.25 -1.89
CA PHE A 46 10.16 -20.72 -0.51
C PHE A 46 9.57 -22.12 -0.47
N LEU A 47 8.67 -22.47 -1.42
CA LEU A 47 8.05 -23.80 -1.46
C LEU A 47 8.98 -24.90 -1.97
N ASN A 48 9.93 -24.55 -2.84
CA ASN A 48 10.96 -25.51 -3.29
C ASN A 48 12.22 -25.50 -2.40
N GLU A 49 12.16 -24.85 -1.23
CA GLU A 49 13.23 -24.81 -0.22
C GLU A 49 14.52 -24.13 -0.71
N THR A 50 14.47 -23.34 -1.79
CA THR A 50 15.63 -22.52 -2.24
C THR A 50 15.96 -21.42 -1.23
N PHE A 51 14.94 -20.80 -0.64
CA PHE A 51 15.08 -19.83 0.44
C PHE A 51 14.35 -20.29 1.69
N SER A 52 15.01 -20.14 2.84
CA SER A 52 14.44 -20.38 4.17
C SER A 52 13.94 -19.08 4.78
N GLU A 53 12.87 -19.15 5.57
CA GLU A 53 12.36 -18.01 6.34
C GLU A 53 13.41 -17.45 7.30
N ASP A 54 14.22 -18.32 7.91
CA ASP A 54 15.25 -17.96 8.89
C ASP A 54 16.39 -17.10 8.30
N ASP A 55 16.56 -17.10 6.98
CA ASP A 55 17.59 -16.33 6.28
C ASP A 55 17.09 -14.93 5.85
N ILE A 56 15.78 -14.68 5.96
CA ILE A 56 15.16 -13.46 5.46
C ILE A 56 15.43 -12.30 6.41
N ILE A 57 16.03 -11.23 5.89
CA ILE A 57 16.26 -9.98 6.62
C ILE A 57 15.80 -8.84 5.74
N ILE A 58 14.94 -7.97 6.27
CA ILE A 58 14.42 -6.82 5.53
C ILE A 58 14.78 -5.55 6.26
N LYS A 59 15.32 -4.57 5.52
CA LYS A 59 15.78 -3.31 6.09
C LYS A 59 15.41 -2.12 5.26
N ASP A 60 15.21 -0.98 5.90
CA ASP A 60 15.12 0.34 5.26
C ASP A 60 16.52 0.94 5.00
N GLU A 61 16.57 2.12 4.38
CA GLU A 61 17.83 2.81 4.08
C GLU A 61 18.60 3.29 5.33
N SER A 62 17.94 3.32 6.49
CA SER A 62 18.53 3.63 7.78
C SER A 62 19.00 2.37 8.53
N ASN A 63 18.94 1.19 7.89
CA ASN A 63 19.32 -0.11 8.43
C ASN A 63 18.44 -0.55 9.62
N ASN A 64 17.23 0.00 9.74
CA ASN A 64 16.21 -0.51 10.65
C ASN A 64 15.58 -1.77 10.07
N GLU A 65 15.32 -2.77 10.91
CA GLU A 65 14.67 -4.00 10.47
C GLU A 65 13.15 -3.81 10.31
N ILE A 66 12.62 -4.39 9.24
CA ILE A 66 11.20 -4.35 8.91
C ILE A 66 10.60 -5.73 9.16
N GLU A 67 9.54 -5.78 9.94
CA GLU A 67 8.79 -7.01 10.18
C GLU A 67 8.11 -7.51 8.90
N PHE A 68 8.10 -8.83 8.72
CA PHE A 68 7.44 -9.50 7.62
C PHE A 68 6.68 -10.73 8.09
N GLN A 69 5.84 -11.27 7.20
CA GLN A 69 5.18 -12.56 7.40
C GLN A 69 5.27 -13.38 6.10
N LEU A 70 5.48 -14.69 6.22
CA LEU A 70 5.20 -15.62 5.12
C LEU A 70 3.76 -16.11 5.23
N VAL A 71 2.93 -15.83 4.22
CA VAL A 71 1.53 -16.23 4.17
C VAL A 71 1.27 -17.16 3.01
N ASN A 72 0.48 -18.22 3.23
CA ASN A 72 0.05 -19.08 2.14
C ASN A 72 -1.12 -18.42 1.39
N TYR A 73 -0.98 -18.23 0.08
CA TYR A 73 -2.04 -17.74 -0.77
C TYR A 73 -2.12 -18.57 -2.06
N ASN A 74 -3.26 -19.24 -2.28
CA ASN A 74 -3.49 -20.12 -3.42
C ASN A 74 -2.37 -21.16 -3.65
N GLY A 75 -1.84 -21.73 -2.56
CA GLY A 75 -0.78 -22.73 -2.64
C GLY A 75 0.60 -22.17 -2.97
N ARG A 76 0.81 -20.85 -2.86
CA ARG A 76 2.11 -20.17 -2.94
C ARG A 76 2.48 -19.59 -1.58
N SER A 77 3.79 -19.47 -1.29
CA SER A 77 4.28 -18.78 -0.10
C SER A 77 4.63 -17.33 -0.45
N ILE A 78 3.93 -16.37 0.16
CA ILE A 78 4.02 -14.94 -0.15
C ILE A 78 4.67 -14.22 1.00
N LEU A 79 5.71 -13.43 0.72
CA LEU A 79 6.33 -12.53 1.69
C LEU A 79 5.50 -11.24 1.78
N SER A 80 4.89 -10.99 2.93
CA SER A 80 4.01 -9.83 3.17
C SER A 80 4.68 -8.80 4.07
N LEU A 81 4.70 -7.54 3.62
CA LEU A 81 5.14 -6.37 4.38
C LEU A 81 3.94 -5.48 4.66
N ASN A 82 3.44 -5.52 5.89
CA ASN A 82 2.28 -4.76 6.35
C ASN A 82 2.63 -3.55 7.24
N LYS A 83 3.93 -3.31 7.49
CA LYS A 83 4.45 -2.20 8.31
C LYS A 83 5.06 -1.05 7.49
N ILE A 84 5.04 -1.15 6.17
CA ILE A 84 5.57 -0.11 5.27
C ILE A 84 4.44 0.67 4.58
N GLY A 85 4.81 1.77 3.92
CA GLY A 85 3.86 2.62 3.19
C GLY A 85 3.24 3.76 4.02
N TRP A 86 3.63 3.89 5.30
CA TRP A 86 3.20 4.96 6.20
C TRP A 86 4.00 6.25 6.04
N GLU A 87 5.27 6.13 5.64
CA GLU A 87 6.18 7.25 5.39
C GLU A 87 5.83 7.93 4.06
N LEU A 88 5.82 9.27 4.05
CA LEU A 88 5.48 10.07 2.86
C LEU A 88 6.71 10.54 2.07
N ASP A 89 7.90 10.49 2.69
CA ASP A 89 9.15 10.66 1.96
C ASP A 89 9.50 9.33 1.27
N PRO A 90 10.04 9.33 0.03
CA PRO A 90 10.47 8.11 -0.63
C PRO A 90 11.46 7.31 0.23
N LYS A 91 11.23 5.99 0.30
CA LYS A 91 12.02 5.05 1.09
C LYS A 91 12.62 3.96 0.22
N THR A 92 13.81 3.49 0.57
CA THR A 92 14.45 2.36 -0.09
C THR A 92 14.52 1.18 0.85
N TYR A 93 14.06 0.03 0.39
CA TYR A 93 14.06 -1.21 1.17
C TYR A 93 14.95 -2.25 0.50
N THR A 94 15.62 -3.06 1.32
CA THR A 94 16.39 -4.23 0.90
C THR A 94 15.81 -5.47 1.56
N ILE A 95 15.33 -6.41 0.75
CA ILE A 95 14.92 -7.75 1.16
C ILE A 95 16.09 -8.69 0.87
N LYS A 96 16.80 -9.12 1.90
CA LYS A 96 17.81 -10.16 1.78
C LYS A 96 17.11 -11.53 1.89
N LEU A 97 17.23 -12.35 0.86
CA LEU A 97 16.67 -13.71 0.81
C LEU A 97 17.72 -14.77 1.17
N SER A 98 19.00 -14.47 0.95
CA SER A 98 20.14 -15.29 1.31
C SER A 98 21.41 -14.43 1.41
N PRO A 99 22.57 -14.96 1.81
CA PRO A 99 23.84 -14.22 1.77
C PRO A 99 24.20 -13.62 0.40
N GLU A 100 23.73 -14.23 -0.69
CA GLU A 100 24.09 -13.85 -2.07
C GLU A 100 22.94 -13.17 -2.83
N VAL A 101 21.69 -13.27 -2.34
CA VAL A 101 20.50 -12.76 -3.02
C VAL A 101 19.84 -11.66 -2.21
N SER A 102 19.69 -10.48 -2.81
CA SER A 102 19.02 -9.33 -2.21
C SER A 102 18.19 -8.59 -3.25
N VAL A 103 16.97 -8.22 -2.87
CA VAL A 103 16.02 -7.48 -3.69
C VAL A 103 15.90 -6.07 -3.15
N VAL A 104 16.16 -5.06 -3.99
CA VAL A 104 16.11 -3.65 -3.59
C VAL A 104 14.98 -2.96 -4.34
N PHE A 105 14.14 -2.24 -3.61
CA PHE A 105 13.06 -1.44 -4.20
C PHE A 105 12.90 -0.09 -3.50
N GLU A 106 12.46 0.90 -4.26
CA GLU A 106 12.02 2.21 -3.79
C GLU A 106 10.50 2.26 -3.71
N LEU A 107 9.99 2.93 -2.68
CA LEU A 107 8.58 3.18 -2.48
C LEU A 107 8.35 4.66 -2.15
N ASP A 108 7.56 5.33 -2.98
CA ASP A 108 7.05 6.70 -2.77
C ASP A 108 5.53 6.63 -2.57
N MET A 109 5.06 7.18 -1.45
CA MET A 109 3.65 7.18 -1.06
C MET A 109 3.12 8.60 -0.98
N ASP A 110 1.84 8.77 -1.30
CA ASP A 110 1.09 9.98 -0.98
C ASP A 110 -0.01 9.71 0.03
N ARG A 111 -0.41 10.78 0.73
CA ARG A 111 -1.62 10.80 1.54
C ARG A 111 -2.63 11.73 0.91
N MET A 112 -3.71 11.14 0.40
CA MET A 112 -4.83 11.85 -0.19
C MET A 112 -5.96 12.03 0.81
N SER A 113 -6.75 13.09 0.59
CA SER A 113 -7.96 13.37 1.35
C SER A 113 -9.07 13.79 0.39
N GLU A 114 -10.10 12.97 0.26
CA GLU A 114 -11.27 13.23 -0.60
C GLU A 114 -12.56 12.93 0.16
N ASN A 115 -13.59 13.78 0.02
CA ASN A 115 -14.89 13.61 0.69
C ASN A 115 -14.76 13.27 2.20
N CYS A 116 -13.81 13.93 2.88
CA CYS A 116 -13.44 13.71 4.28
C CYS A 116 -12.79 12.36 4.63
N CYS A 117 -12.48 11.52 3.65
CA CYS A 117 -11.74 10.27 3.84
C CYS A 117 -10.25 10.49 3.59
N THR A 118 -9.40 10.04 4.51
CA THR A 118 -7.94 9.99 4.31
C THR A 118 -7.50 8.60 3.91
N PHE A 119 -6.64 8.50 2.90
CA PHE A 119 -6.09 7.23 2.43
C PHE A 119 -4.69 7.42 1.81
N PHE A 120 -3.97 6.32 1.69
CA PHE A 120 -2.61 6.32 1.14
C PHE A 120 -2.60 5.70 -0.26
N ILE A 121 -1.84 6.30 -1.16
CA ILE A 121 -1.65 5.83 -2.53
C ILE A 121 -0.16 5.65 -2.82
N VAL A 122 0.16 4.65 -3.63
CA VAL A 122 1.53 4.51 -4.18
C VAL A 122 1.69 5.52 -5.31
N LYS A 123 2.63 6.46 -5.17
CA LYS A 123 3.04 7.35 -6.25
C LYS A 123 4.01 6.64 -7.18
N GLU A 124 5.00 5.99 -6.60
CA GLU A 124 6.02 5.25 -7.32
C GLU A 124 6.42 3.99 -6.55
N PHE A 125 6.56 2.89 -7.29
CA PHE A 125 7.18 1.66 -6.82
C PHE A 125 8.17 1.22 -7.88
N ASN A 126 9.43 1.06 -7.50
CA ASN A 126 10.50 0.73 -8.42
C ASN A 126 11.39 -0.35 -7.84
N LEU A 127 11.38 -1.54 -8.44
CA LEU A 127 12.27 -2.65 -8.06
C LEU A 127 13.50 -2.64 -8.99
N HIS A 128 14.69 -2.51 -8.40
CA HIS A 128 15.92 -2.24 -9.15
C HIS A 128 16.73 -3.48 -9.53
N THR A 129 16.58 -4.57 -8.78
CA THR A 129 17.51 -5.71 -8.83
C THR A 129 17.05 -6.84 -9.76
N TYR A 130 15.75 -6.98 -10.01
CA TYR A 130 15.17 -8.12 -10.74
C TYR A 130 14.02 -7.70 -11.66
N GLU A 131 13.68 -8.56 -12.60
CA GLU A 131 12.43 -8.42 -13.36
C GLU A 131 11.25 -8.77 -12.46
N TYR A 132 10.15 -8.01 -12.56
CA TYR A 132 8.94 -8.29 -11.82
C TYR A 132 7.67 -8.03 -12.65
N THR A 133 6.57 -8.63 -12.22
CA THR A 133 5.22 -8.35 -12.71
C THR A 133 4.30 -8.17 -11.51
N GLU A 134 3.43 -7.17 -11.53
CA GLU A 134 2.36 -7.03 -10.54
C GLU A 134 1.07 -7.70 -11.05
N LEU A 135 0.51 -8.61 -10.24
CA LEU A 135 -0.77 -9.25 -10.53
C LEU A 135 -1.91 -8.28 -10.16
N THR A 136 -2.55 -7.70 -11.16
CA THR A 136 -3.52 -6.59 -10.98
C THR A 136 -4.70 -6.92 -10.06
N THR A 137 -5.10 -8.18 -9.95
CA THR A 137 -6.23 -8.62 -9.11
C THR A 137 -5.86 -8.77 -7.64
N THR A 138 -4.60 -9.10 -7.33
CA THR A 138 -4.15 -9.41 -5.97
C THR A 138 -3.10 -8.44 -5.44
N ARG A 139 -2.55 -7.58 -6.31
CA ARG A 139 -1.41 -6.69 -6.04
C ARG A 139 -0.16 -7.42 -5.55
N ILE A 140 -0.04 -8.70 -5.91
CA ILE A 140 1.16 -9.49 -5.63
C ILE A 140 2.23 -9.12 -6.66
N ILE A 141 3.39 -8.72 -6.16
CA ILE A 141 4.60 -8.42 -6.93
C ILE A 141 5.35 -9.74 -7.11
N GLN A 142 5.25 -10.34 -8.29
CA GLN A 142 5.98 -11.54 -8.61
C GLN A 142 7.38 -11.19 -9.13
N VAL A 143 8.41 -11.55 -8.36
CA VAL A 143 9.81 -11.22 -8.62
C VAL A 143 10.53 -12.45 -9.16
N LYS A 144 11.20 -12.31 -10.31
CA LYS A 144 11.92 -13.40 -10.98
C LYS A 144 13.40 -13.37 -10.57
N ILE A 145 13.81 -14.36 -9.78
CA ILE A 145 15.20 -14.58 -9.38
C ILE A 145 15.90 -15.49 -10.39
#